data_AF-A0A5C6RQQ0-F1
#
_entry.id   AF-A0A5C6RQQ0-F1
#
_cell.length_a   1.000
_cell.length_b   1.000
_cell.length_c   1.000
_cell.angle_alpha   90.00
_cell.angle_beta   90.00
_cell.angle_gamma   90.00
#
_symmetry.space_group_name_H-M   'P 1'
#
loop_
_entity.id
_entity.type
_entity.pdbx_description
1 polymer ?
#
loop_
_entity_poly.entity_id
_entity_poly.type
_entity_poly.pdbx_seq_one_letter_code
_entity_poly.pdbx_strand_id
1 'polypeptide(L)'
;MNRKEYIDIMKGIGIISVVAGHTYIGITKQIIFLFHMPLFFFLGGYLFKTRTNQLQYIKDKSIHLLLPYISFLLLLYFPFYYPSASNSFHASSWFNYFAIPIVGGQALSTIVGVFWFVTCFFVTQQLFNVLTLKFSNLKLQIVLILFLIISYINSTFYIDFWLPWNINVVFAAIPFFYIGFLFKNSQLKIKSWLLITLSTLVFISSFFITTNTYDMKYAKYGIPFVTFFSSVIIILFIKLISSKIEKYKYISTPFTAIGKASMTIMYLHIPIKLLINYYLTTDKTFTFISAILISFSFHLLFLKFRISSALLLGSKKDYINIIRTK
;
A
#
# COMPACT_ATOMS: atom_id res chain seq x y z
N MET A 1 -16.23 21.61 7.73
CA MET A 1 -14.92 20.97 7.43
C MET A 1 -15.11 19.46 7.39
N ASN A 2 -15.00 18.83 6.22
CA ASN A 2 -15.13 17.37 6.13
C ASN A 2 -13.77 16.75 6.46
N ARG A 3 -13.59 16.29 7.71
CA ARG A 3 -12.39 15.62 8.27
C ARG A 3 -11.79 14.48 7.40
N LYS A 4 -12.44 14.11 6.30
CA LYS A 4 -12.06 13.03 5.39
C LYS A 4 -11.33 13.51 4.13
N GLU A 5 -11.46 14.76 3.70
CA GLU A 5 -10.91 15.18 2.41
C GLU A 5 -9.37 15.15 2.41
N TYR A 6 -8.70 15.73 3.42
CA TYR A 6 -7.23 15.63 3.51
C TYR A 6 -6.70 14.19 3.55
N ILE A 7 -7.48 13.23 4.06
CA ILE A 7 -7.10 11.80 4.08
C ILE A 7 -7.07 11.24 2.67
N ASP A 8 -8.08 11.57 1.86
CA ASP A 8 -8.11 11.17 0.46
C ASP A 8 -7.04 11.91 -0.35
N ILE A 9 -6.71 13.17 -0.03
CA ILE A 9 -5.54 13.86 -0.59
C ILE A 9 -4.25 13.12 -0.25
N MET A 10 -4.04 12.69 1.01
CA MET A 10 -2.87 11.90 1.41
C MET A 10 -2.78 10.59 0.61
N LYS A 11 -3.90 9.88 0.40
CA LYS A 11 -3.93 8.69 -0.46
C LYS A 11 -3.57 9.03 -1.91
N GLY A 12 -4.05 10.17 -2.41
CA GLY A 12 -3.73 10.68 -3.74
C GLY A 12 -2.24 10.90 -3.92
N ILE A 13 -1.60 11.64 -3.00
CA ILE A 13 -0.14 11.85 -2.98
C ILE A 13 0.59 10.50 -2.88
N GLY A 14 0.12 9.61 -1.99
CA GLY A 14 0.70 8.29 -1.81
C GLY A 14 0.66 7.42 -3.06
N ILE A 15 -0.49 7.35 -3.74
CA ILE A 15 -0.63 6.49 -4.92
C ILE A 15 0.09 7.06 -6.13
N ILE A 16 0.11 8.39 -6.30
CA ILE A 16 0.95 9.04 -7.31
C ILE A 16 2.42 8.71 -7.05
N SER A 17 2.85 8.71 -5.78
CA SER A 17 4.20 8.34 -5.38
C SER A 17 4.51 6.87 -5.67
N VAL A 18 3.56 5.93 -5.48
CA VAL A 18 3.73 4.52 -5.89
C VAL A 18 4.04 4.42 -7.39
N VAL A 19 3.23 5.07 -8.25
CA VAL A 19 3.45 5.03 -9.71
C VAL A 19 4.79 5.68 -10.07
N ALA A 20 5.16 6.79 -9.43
CA ALA A 20 6.44 7.45 -9.63
C ALA A 20 7.62 6.56 -9.20
N GLY A 21 7.52 5.86 -8.07
CA GLY A 21 8.56 4.94 -7.57
C GLY A 21 8.82 3.74 -8.47
N HIS A 22 7.85 3.37 -9.30
CA HIS A 22 7.98 2.35 -10.33
C HIS A 22 8.33 2.90 -11.72
N THR A 23 8.40 4.23 -11.91
CA THR A 23 8.65 4.86 -13.22
C THR A 23 10.00 5.59 -13.26
N TYR A 24 10.33 6.32 -12.19
CA TYR A 24 11.57 7.08 -12.07
C TYR A 24 12.63 6.29 -11.28
N ILE A 25 13.90 6.70 -11.42
CA ILE A 25 15.08 6.04 -10.84
C ILE A 25 15.86 7.10 -10.02
N GLY A 26 16.92 6.68 -9.32
CA GLY A 26 17.80 7.57 -8.58
C GLY A 26 17.15 8.12 -7.32
N ILE A 27 17.46 9.37 -6.99
CA ILE A 27 17.03 10.01 -5.74
C ILE A 27 15.50 10.07 -5.59
N THR A 28 14.77 10.27 -6.69
CA THR A 28 13.30 10.27 -6.68
C THR A 28 12.76 8.95 -6.16
N LYS A 29 13.29 7.83 -6.66
CA LYS A 29 12.89 6.49 -6.19
C LYS A 29 13.27 6.28 -4.73
N GLN A 30 14.48 6.64 -4.32
CA GLN A 30 14.96 6.47 -2.95
C GLN A 30 14.05 7.19 -1.94
N ILE A 31 13.72 8.47 -2.21
CA ILE A 31 12.88 9.28 -1.34
C ILE A 31 11.44 8.77 -1.31
N ILE A 32 10.88 8.36 -2.46
CA ILE A 32 9.55 7.75 -2.50
C ILE A 32 9.51 6.47 -1.66
N PHE A 33 10.54 5.65 -1.75
CA PHE A 33 10.66 4.37 -1.03
C PHE A 33 10.78 4.54 0.49
N LEU A 34 11.09 5.75 0.99
CA LEU A 34 10.98 6.03 2.41
C LEU A 34 9.54 6.01 2.92
N PHE A 35 8.57 6.52 2.17
CA PHE A 35 7.25 6.81 2.76
C PHE A 35 6.06 6.20 2.03
N HIS A 36 6.13 5.89 0.74
CA HIS A 36 4.93 5.60 -0.05
C HIS A 36 4.10 4.43 0.49
N MET A 37 4.72 3.30 0.86
CA MET A 37 4.01 2.17 1.49
C MET A 37 3.74 2.39 2.98
N PRO A 38 4.70 2.84 3.80
CA PRO A 38 4.46 3.21 5.20
C PRO A 38 3.26 4.17 5.39
N LEU A 39 3.06 5.11 4.45
CA LEU A 39 1.93 6.03 4.42
C LEU A 39 0.58 5.31 4.38
N PHE A 40 0.42 4.28 3.55
CA PHE A 40 -0.85 3.54 3.49
C PHE A 40 -1.12 2.72 4.76
N PHE A 41 -0.08 2.17 5.40
CA PHE A 41 -0.22 1.54 6.71
C PHE A 41 -0.63 2.55 7.79
N PHE A 42 0.02 3.71 7.84
CA PHE A 42 -0.38 4.83 8.71
C PHE A 42 -1.84 5.24 8.47
N LEU A 43 -2.26 5.43 7.22
CA LEU A 43 -3.64 5.79 6.88
C LEU A 43 -4.64 4.70 7.26
N GLY A 44 -4.26 3.42 7.11
CA GLY A 44 -5.04 2.28 7.59
C GLY A 44 -5.29 2.35 9.09
N GLY A 45 -4.25 2.65 9.86
CA GLY A 45 -4.31 2.90 11.29
C GLY A 45 -5.15 4.10 11.68
N TYR A 46 -4.98 5.21 10.96
CA TYR A 46 -5.75 6.43 11.17
C TYR A 46 -7.26 6.19 10.98
N LEU A 47 -7.63 5.36 10.01
CA LEU A 47 -9.02 5.01 9.72
C LEU A 47 -9.54 3.83 10.54
N PHE A 48 -8.66 3.11 11.24
CA PHE A 48 -8.98 1.90 11.97
C PHE A 48 -9.97 2.16 13.12
N LYS A 49 -10.85 1.19 13.35
CA LYS A 49 -11.75 1.13 14.50
C LYS A 49 -11.73 -0.29 15.01
N THR A 50 -11.45 -0.46 16.30
CA THR A 50 -11.48 -1.75 16.98
C THR A 50 -12.87 -2.38 16.83
N ARG A 51 -12.90 -3.68 16.53
CA ARG A 51 -14.12 -4.49 16.39
C ARG A 51 -14.03 -5.67 17.34
N THR A 52 -15.00 -5.80 18.24
CA THR A 52 -15.07 -6.90 19.21
C THR A 52 -15.29 -8.25 18.55
N ASN A 53 -16.10 -8.30 17.48
CA ASN A 53 -16.32 -9.51 16.70
C ASN A 53 -15.24 -9.65 15.60
N GLN A 54 -14.17 -10.40 15.91
CA GLN A 54 -13.05 -10.65 15.00
C GLN A 54 -13.49 -11.39 13.73
N LEU A 55 -14.41 -12.35 13.82
CA LEU A 55 -14.85 -13.13 12.66
C LEU A 55 -15.59 -12.23 11.65
N GLN A 56 -16.47 -11.36 12.15
CA GLN A 56 -17.16 -10.39 11.30
C GLN A 56 -16.18 -9.38 10.69
N TYR A 57 -15.16 -8.96 11.46
CA TYR A 57 -14.13 -8.08 10.96
C TYR A 57 -13.31 -8.72 9.83
N ILE A 58 -12.92 -9.99 9.97
CA ILE A 58 -12.27 -10.78 8.92
C ILE A 58 -13.15 -10.80 7.67
N LYS A 59 -14.42 -11.21 7.78
CA LYS A 59 -15.36 -11.28 6.64
C LYS A 59 -15.48 -9.95 5.91
N ASP A 60 -15.66 -8.87 6.64
CA ASP A 60 -15.81 -7.52 6.07
C ASP A 60 -14.55 -7.07 5.34
N LYS A 61 -13.37 -7.36 5.90
CA LYS A 61 -12.08 -7.01 5.29
C LYS A 61 -11.73 -7.93 4.13
N SER A 62 -12.13 -9.19 4.14
CA SER A 62 -11.97 -10.12 3.03
C SER A 62 -12.74 -9.64 1.80
N ILE A 63 -14.00 -9.21 1.96
CA ILE A 63 -14.79 -8.63 0.84
C ILE A 63 -14.13 -7.36 0.31
N HIS A 64 -13.60 -6.51 1.19
CA HIS A 64 -13.03 -5.24 0.77
C HIS A 64 -11.61 -5.34 0.16
N LEU A 65 -10.82 -6.35 0.54
CA LEU A 65 -9.41 -6.47 0.16
C LEU A 65 -9.10 -7.76 -0.61
N LEU A 66 -9.47 -8.92 -0.08
CA LEU A 66 -9.11 -10.21 -0.68
C LEU A 66 -9.93 -10.52 -1.92
N LEU A 67 -11.20 -10.10 -1.98
CA LEU A 67 -12.03 -10.28 -3.16
C LEU A 67 -11.50 -9.48 -4.38
N PRO A 68 -11.16 -8.17 -4.26
CA PRO A 68 -10.41 -7.47 -5.29
C PRO A 68 -9.08 -8.13 -5.65
N TYR A 69 -8.30 -8.55 -4.65
CA TYR A 69 -7.02 -9.24 -4.89
C TYR A 69 -7.19 -10.47 -5.77
N ILE A 70 -8.12 -11.37 -5.43
CA ILE A 70 -8.41 -12.58 -6.21
C ILE A 70 -8.93 -12.20 -7.61
N SER A 71 -9.84 -11.23 -7.69
CA SER A 71 -10.43 -10.81 -8.96
C SER A 71 -9.37 -10.25 -9.93
N PHE A 72 -8.45 -9.41 -9.44
CA PHE A 72 -7.35 -8.90 -10.26
C PHE A 72 -6.31 -9.96 -10.59
N LEU A 73 -6.05 -10.94 -9.71
CA LEU A 73 -5.20 -12.08 -10.06
C LEU A 73 -5.79 -12.87 -11.22
N LEU A 74 -7.09 -13.18 -11.17
CA LEU A 74 -7.81 -13.87 -12.26
C LEU A 74 -7.74 -13.08 -13.57
N LEU A 75 -7.84 -11.76 -13.52
CA LEU A 75 -7.80 -10.91 -14.71
C LEU A 75 -6.39 -10.67 -15.27
N LEU A 76 -5.37 -10.60 -14.42
CA LEU A 76 -4.04 -10.13 -14.81
C LEU A 76 -2.97 -11.20 -14.73
N TYR A 77 -2.95 -12.02 -13.69
CA TYR A 77 -1.91 -13.03 -13.49
C TYR A 77 -2.12 -14.23 -14.43
N PHE A 78 -3.29 -14.85 -14.38
CA PHE A 78 -3.53 -16.10 -15.09
C PHE A 78 -3.38 -15.95 -16.62
N PRO A 79 -3.91 -14.89 -17.27
CA PRO A 79 -3.70 -14.70 -18.71
C PRO A 79 -2.24 -14.40 -19.05
N PHE A 80 -1.54 -13.60 -18.24
CA PHE A 80 -0.18 -13.17 -18.53
C PHE A 80 0.85 -14.29 -18.39
N TYR A 81 0.66 -15.17 -17.40
CA TYR A 81 1.58 -16.28 -17.11
C TYR A 81 1.10 -17.63 -17.66
N TYR A 82 0.07 -17.64 -18.51
CA TYR A 82 -0.47 -18.88 -19.06
C TYR A 82 0.64 -19.67 -19.80
N PRO A 83 0.97 -20.91 -19.35
CA PRO A 83 1.98 -21.71 -20.03
C PRO A 83 1.49 -22.09 -21.42
N SER A 84 2.13 -21.56 -22.48
CA SER A 84 1.82 -21.97 -23.85
C SER A 84 2.31 -23.39 -24.11
N ALA A 85 1.61 -24.11 -24.98
CA ALA A 85 1.95 -25.51 -25.29
C ALA A 85 3.27 -25.70 -26.06
N SER A 86 3.92 -24.60 -26.44
CA SER A 86 5.13 -24.58 -27.25
C SER A 86 6.44 -24.55 -26.45
N ASN A 87 6.38 -24.24 -25.15
CA ASN A 87 7.56 -24.22 -24.28
C ASN A 87 7.65 -25.55 -23.54
N SER A 88 8.80 -26.23 -23.64
CA SER A 88 9.09 -27.54 -23.02
C SER A 88 8.42 -27.72 -21.66
N PHE A 89 7.36 -28.54 -21.66
CA PHE A 89 6.45 -28.73 -20.53
C PHE A 89 7.13 -29.45 -19.36
N HIS A 90 7.32 -28.75 -18.26
CA HIS A 90 7.67 -29.36 -16.98
C HIS A 90 6.51 -29.19 -15.99
N ALA A 91 6.16 -30.25 -15.25
CA ALA A 91 5.11 -30.21 -14.22
C ALA A 91 5.35 -29.13 -13.15
N SER A 92 6.62 -28.77 -12.91
CA SER A 92 7.03 -27.66 -12.03
C SER A 92 6.51 -26.30 -12.49
N SER A 93 6.33 -26.08 -13.80
CA SER A 93 5.79 -24.82 -14.35
C SER A 93 4.31 -24.64 -14.00
N TRP A 94 3.52 -25.70 -14.11
CA TRP A 94 2.10 -25.69 -13.71
C TRP A 94 1.93 -25.55 -12.19
N PHE A 95 2.76 -26.23 -11.41
CA PHE A 95 2.75 -26.06 -9.95
C PHE A 95 3.00 -24.60 -9.56
N ASN A 96 4.05 -23.98 -10.11
CA ASN A 96 4.38 -22.59 -9.83
C ASN A 96 3.29 -21.61 -10.28
N TYR A 97 2.66 -21.87 -11.44
CA TYR A 97 1.56 -21.06 -11.96
C TYR A 97 0.38 -20.97 -10.98
N PHE A 98 0.00 -22.07 -10.32
CA PHE A 98 -1.07 -22.04 -9.32
C PHE A 98 -0.58 -21.67 -7.91
N ALA A 99 0.65 -22.04 -7.54
CA ALA A 99 1.17 -21.84 -6.20
C ALA A 99 1.52 -20.37 -5.90
N ILE A 100 2.14 -19.65 -6.86
CA ILE A 100 2.63 -18.27 -6.64
C ILE A 100 1.49 -17.31 -6.21
N PRO A 101 0.32 -17.26 -6.87
CA PRO A 101 -0.78 -16.39 -6.44
C PRO A 101 -1.33 -16.70 -5.04
N ILE A 102 -1.27 -17.97 -4.63
CA ILE A 102 -1.73 -18.45 -3.31
C ILE A 102 -0.72 -18.05 -2.24
N VAL A 103 0.57 -18.33 -2.49
CA VAL A 103 1.68 -17.97 -1.59
C VAL A 103 1.80 -16.45 -1.44
N GLY A 104 1.53 -15.68 -2.51
CA GLY A 104 1.49 -14.22 -2.48
C GLY A 104 2.80 -13.58 -2.02
N GLY A 105 2.70 -12.38 -1.45
CA GLY A 105 3.85 -11.69 -0.85
C GLY A 105 4.99 -11.43 -1.85
N GLN A 106 6.23 -11.70 -1.43
CA GLN A 106 7.45 -11.47 -2.21
C GLN A 106 7.54 -12.33 -3.47
N ALA A 107 6.86 -13.49 -3.51
CA ALA A 107 6.79 -14.35 -4.70
C ALA A 107 6.10 -13.68 -5.90
N LEU A 108 5.21 -12.71 -5.65
CA LEU A 108 4.54 -11.97 -6.70
C LEU A 108 5.54 -11.04 -7.39
N SER A 109 5.68 -11.19 -8.70
CA SER A 109 6.65 -10.44 -9.51
C SER A 109 5.99 -9.69 -10.67
N THR A 110 6.77 -8.83 -11.32
CA THR A 110 6.41 -8.11 -12.55
C THR A 110 5.02 -7.46 -12.46
N ILE A 111 4.04 -7.95 -13.24
CA ILE A 111 2.74 -7.31 -13.47
C ILE A 111 1.85 -7.30 -12.23
N VAL A 112 1.97 -8.30 -11.36
CA VAL A 112 1.26 -8.38 -10.07
C VAL A 112 2.17 -8.11 -8.88
N GLY A 113 3.40 -7.65 -9.13
CA GLY A 113 4.43 -7.53 -8.12
C GLY A 113 4.12 -6.55 -7.00
N VAL A 114 3.10 -5.70 -7.14
CA VAL A 114 2.61 -4.73 -6.14
C VAL A 114 1.48 -5.27 -5.26
N PHE A 115 0.92 -6.43 -5.60
CA PHE A 115 -0.24 -7.01 -4.90
C PHE A 115 0.13 -7.51 -3.49
N TRP A 116 1.43 -7.74 -3.21
CA TRP A 116 1.97 -8.10 -1.89
C TRP A 116 1.46 -7.19 -0.77
N PHE A 117 1.25 -5.90 -1.09
CA PHE A 117 0.78 -4.93 -0.12
C PHE A 117 -0.58 -5.32 0.44
N VAL A 118 -1.48 -5.87 -0.38
CA VAL A 118 -2.87 -6.13 0.01
C VAL A 118 -2.95 -7.26 1.02
N THR A 119 -2.19 -8.34 0.80
CA THR A 119 -2.13 -9.46 1.76
C THR A 119 -1.46 -9.03 3.05
N CYS A 120 -0.34 -8.30 2.98
CA CYS A 120 0.33 -7.75 4.16
C CYS A 120 -0.60 -6.80 4.93
N PHE A 121 -1.27 -5.88 4.25
CA PHE A 121 -2.19 -4.90 4.83
C PHE A 121 -3.42 -5.56 5.47
N PHE A 122 -3.95 -6.61 4.85
CA PHE A 122 -5.01 -7.42 5.45
C PHE A 122 -4.54 -8.06 6.76
N VAL A 123 -3.39 -8.73 6.77
CA VAL A 123 -2.85 -9.38 7.98
C VAL A 123 -2.53 -8.35 9.07
N THR A 124 -1.92 -7.21 8.73
CA THR A 124 -1.67 -6.11 9.67
C THR A 124 -2.96 -5.67 10.35
N GLN A 125 -4.05 -5.51 9.60
CA GLN A 125 -5.35 -5.12 10.17
C GLN A 125 -5.92 -6.17 11.13
N GLN A 126 -5.80 -7.46 10.79
CA GLN A 126 -6.31 -8.53 11.64
C GLN A 126 -5.50 -8.63 12.93
N LEU A 127 -4.17 -8.67 12.80
CA LEU A 127 -3.27 -8.74 13.95
C LEU A 127 -3.46 -7.54 14.86
N PHE A 128 -3.52 -6.32 14.31
CA PHE A 128 -3.73 -5.12 15.11
C PHE A 128 -5.08 -5.12 15.85
N ASN A 129 -6.17 -5.59 15.21
CA ASN A 129 -7.46 -5.71 15.89
C ASN A 129 -7.38 -6.67 17.09
N VAL A 130 -6.76 -7.85 16.91
CA VAL A 130 -6.57 -8.81 18.00
C VAL A 130 -5.72 -8.22 19.13
N LEU A 131 -4.61 -7.54 18.81
CA LEU A 131 -3.73 -6.95 19.82
C LEU A 131 -4.43 -5.85 20.61
N THR A 132 -5.21 -4.98 19.96
CA THR A 132 -5.96 -3.91 20.66
C THR A 132 -7.08 -4.43 21.55
N LEU A 133 -7.59 -5.64 21.31
CA LEU A 133 -8.56 -6.30 22.19
C LEU A 133 -7.89 -7.01 23.38
N LYS A 134 -6.70 -7.58 23.18
CA LYS A 134 -6.03 -8.42 24.17
C LYS A 134 -5.11 -7.65 25.12
N PHE A 135 -4.52 -6.54 24.67
CA PHE A 135 -3.47 -5.85 25.41
C PHE A 135 -3.89 -4.45 25.86
N SER A 136 -3.44 -4.07 27.06
CA SER A 136 -3.47 -2.69 27.51
C SER A 136 -2.54 -1.83 26.64
N ASN A 137 -2.73 -0.51 26.66
CA ASN A 137 -1.94 0.42 25.83
C ASN A 137 -0.43 0.25 26.01
N LEU A 138 0.06 0.06 27.25
CA LEU A 138 1.49 -0.13 27.51
C LEU A 138 2.01 -1.45 26.92
N LYS A 139 1.30 -2.56 27.16
CA LYS A 139 1.66 -3.87 26.63
C LYS A 139 1.65 -3.88 25.10
N LEU A 140 0.66 -3.21 24.49
CA LEU A 140 0.59 -3.03 23.05
C LEU A 140 1.83 -2.29 22.52
N GLN A 141 2.23 -1.18 23.13
CA GLN A 141 3.42 -0.43 22.74
C GLN A 141 4.70 -1.28 22.82
N ILE A 142 4.89 -2.03 23.91
CA ILE A 142 6.03 -2.92 24.09
C ILE A 142 6.07 -3.98 22.97
N VAL A 143 4.94 -4.65 22.69
CA VAL A 143 4.85 -5.65 21.62
C VAL A 143 5.18 -5.05 20.25
N LEU A 144 4.73 -3.83 19.97
CA LEU A 144 5.00 -3.16 18.69
C LEU A 144 6.47 -2.73 18.55
N ILE A 145 7.13 -2.34 19.65
CA ILE A 145 8.57 -2.08 19.66
C ILE A 145 9.33 -3.39 19.40
N LEU A 146 8.94 -4.49 20.04
CA LEU A 146 9.52 -5.80 19.79
C LEU A 146 9.35 -6.24 18.32
N PHE A 147 8.19 -6.01 17.72
CA PHE A 147 7.98 -6.27 16.29
C PHE A 147 8.89 -5.41 15.41
N LEU A 148 9.06 -4.12 15.72
CA LEU A 148 9.99 -3.27 14.99
C LEU A 148 11.42 -3.82 15.07
N ILE A 149 11.87 -4.24 16.25
CA ILE A 149 13.18 -4.87 16.45
C ILE A 149 13.31 -6.16 15.63
N ILE A 150 12.32 -7.06 15.69
CA ILE A 150 12.28 -8.30 14.91
C ILE A 150 12.37 -8.01 13.41
N SER A 151 11.70 -6.95 12.94
CA SER A 151 11.75 -6.56 11.53
C SER A 151 13.17 -6.14 11.10
N TYR A 152 13.91 -5.44 11.97
CA TYR A 152 15.31 -5.10 11.71
C TYR A 152 16.23 -6.30 11.78
N ILE A 153 15.98 -7.25 12.70
CA ILE A 153 16.72 -8.52 12.73
C ILE A 153 16.51 -9.27 11.40
N ASN A 154 15.28 -9.34 10.90
CA ASN A 154 14.99 -9.94 9.58
C ASN A 154 15.72 -9.20 8.46
N SER A 155 15.66 -7.86 8.43
CA SER A 155 16.31 -7.05 7.39
C SER A 155 17.84 -7.13 7.38
N THR A 156 18.47 -7.31 8.54
CA THR A 156 19.93 -7.25 8.68
C THR A 156 20.57 -8.64 8.60
N PHE A 157 19.99 -9.63 9.26
CA PHE A 157 20.60 -10.96 9.43
C PHE A 157 19.94 -12.05 8.57
N TYR A 158 18.70 -11.84 8.12
CA TYR A 158 17.91 -12.87 7.42
C TYR A 158 17.22 -12.29 6.18
N ILE A 159 17.96 -11.60 5.32
CA ILE A 159 17.38 -10.86 4.19
C ILE A 159 16.60 -11.75 3.20
N ASP A 160 17.02 -13.01 3.05
CA ASP A 160 16.36 -13.98 2.17
C ASP A 160 15.18 -14.69 2.85
N PHE A 161 14.98 -14.48 4.16
CA PHE A 161 13.84 -15.02 4.87
C PHE A 161 12.60 -14.17 4.61
N TRP A 162 11.62 -14.78 3.95
CA TRP A 162 10.30 -14.21 3.73
C TRP A 162 9.22 -15.27 3.97
N LEU A 163 8.03 -14.82 4.33
CA LEU A 163 6.88 -15.68 4.59
C LEU A 163 5.78 -15.45 3.55
N PRO A 164 4.90 -16.44 3.31
CA PRO A 164 3.70 -16.24 2.51
C PRO A 164 2.94 -14.98 2.93
N TRP A 165 2.34 -14.31 1.96
CA TRP A 165 1.59 -13.06 2.13
C TRP A 165 2.40 -11.88 2.67
N ASN A 166 3.73 -12.00 2.76
CA ASN A 166 4.62 -11.05 3.44
C ASN A 166 4.29 -10.88 4.93
N ILE A 167 3.98 -11.99 5.63
CA ILE A 167 3.70 -11.95 7.07
C ILE A 167 4.90 -11.41 7.87
N ASN A 168 6.15 -11.71 7.47
CA ASN A 168 7.35 -11.15 8.11
C ASN A 168 7.40 -9.60 8.01
N VAL A 169 6.85 -9.02 6.94
CA VAL A 169 6.79 -7.57 6.72
C VAL A 169 5.76 -6.90 7.64
N VAL A 170 4.78 -7.64 8.15
CA VAL A 170 3.77 -7.11 9.09
C VAL A 170 4.43 -6.51 10.32
N PHE A 171 5.57 -7.06 10.77
CA PHE A 171 6.30 -6.57 11.95
C PHE A 171 6.87 -5.15 11.75
N ALA A 172 7.28 -4.80 10.53
CA ALA A 172 7.66 -3.43 10.16
C ALA A 172 6.45 -2.52 9.90
N ALA A 173 5.37 -3.10 9.40
CA ALA A 173 4.17 -2.35 9.00
C ALA A 173 3.29 -1.90 10.18
N ILE A 174 3.13 -2.77 11.18
CA ILE A 174 2.18 -2.56 12.27
C ILE A 174 2.55 -1.38 13.20
N PRO A 175 3.82 -1.00 13.42
CA PRO A 175 4.15 0.24 14.11
C PRO A 175 3.67 1.49 13.37
N PHE A 176 3.80 1.56 12.03
CA PHE A 176 3.22 2.69 11.26
C PHE A 176 1.70 2.74 11.38
N PHE A 177 1.05 1.57 11.33
CA PHE A 177 -0.39 1.44 11.56
C PHE A 177 -0.78 1.94 12.96
N TYR A 178 -0.04 1.57 14.00
CA TYR A 178 -0.29 2.04 15.36
C TYR A 178 -0.10 3.56 15.51
N ILE A 179 0.97 4.13 14.91
CA ILE A 179 1.16 5.59 14.90
C ILE A 179 -0.05 6.26 14.25
N GLY A 180 -0.50 5.77 13.10
CA GLY A 180 -1.73 6.25 12.46
C GLY A 180 -2.94 6.24 13.40
N PHE A 181 -3.14 5.14 14.13
CA PHE A 181 -4.20 4.97 15.11
C PHE A 181 -4.11 6.00 16.25
N LEU A 182 -2.91 6.27 16.78
CA LEU A 182 -2.70 7.31 17.80
C LEU A 182 -3.07 8.70 17.27
N PHE A 183 -2.65 9.03 16.03
CA PHE A 183 -2.92 10.33 15.41
C PHE A 183 -4.39 10.58 15.08
N LYS A 184 -5.23 9.54 15.09
CA LYS A 184 -6.67 9.67 14.93
C LYS A 184 -7.32 10.40 16.11
N ASN A 185 -6.90 10.05 17.33
CA ASN A 185 -7.54 10.51 18.56
C ASN A 185 -6.70 11.55 19.31
N SER A 186 -5.43 11.73 18.94
CA SER A 186 -4.57 12.68 19.60
C SER A 186 -4.85 14.12 19.17
N GLN A 187 -4.80 15.03 20.13
CA GLN A 187 -4.72 16.48 19.88
C GLN A 187 -3.26 16.93 19.66
N LEU A 188 -2.36 16.00 19.30
CA LEU A 188 -0.93 16.30 19.14
C LEU A 188 -0.76 17.36 18.05
N LYS A 189 -0.46 18.58 18.47
CA LYS A 189 -0.13 19.71 17.61
C LYS A 189 1.38 19.80 17.49
N ILE A 190 1.92 19.17 16.46
CA ILE A 190 3.32 19.37 16.10
C ILE A 190 3.43 20.71 15.37
N LYS A 191 4.36 21.57 15.81
CA LYS A 191 4.58 22.89 15.20
C LYS A 191 5.00 22.70 13.74
N SER A 192 4.38 23.46 12.82
CA SER A 192 4.62 23.33 11.38
C SER A 192 6.09 23.57 11.01
N TRP A 193 6.74 24.56 11.62
CA TRP A 193 8.15 24.86 11.36
C TRP A 193 9.06 23.66 11.70
N LEU A 194 8.79 22.97 12.82
CA LEU A 194 9.58 21.80 13.23
C LEU A 194 9.43 20.65 12.22
N LEU A 195 8.21 20.36 11.76
CA LEU A 195 8.00 19.35 10.72
C LEU A 195 8.69 19.72 9.41
N ILE A 196 8.66 21.00 9.01
CA ILE A 196 9.35 21.49 7.82
C ILE A 196 10.86 21.28 7.99
N THR A 197 11.45 21.74 9.10
CA THR A 197 12.89 21.58 9.38
C THR A 197 13.31 20.11 9.36
N LEU A 198 12.60 19.24 10.09
CA LEU A 198 12.93 17.82 10.14
C LEU A 198 12.78 17.14 8.78
N SER A 199 11.75 17.49 8.01
CA SER A 199 11.54 16.90 6.67
C SER A 199 12.60 17.36 5.69
N THR A 200 13.02 18.63 5.76
CA THR A 200 14.14 19.16 4.97
C THR A 200 15.44 18.44 5.33
N LEU A 201 15.70 18.20 6.62
CA LEU A 201 16.88 17.44 7.05
C LEU A 201 16.85 15.99 6.53
N VAL A 202 15.71 15.31 6.58
CA VAL A 202 15.54 13.97 6.00
C VAL A 202 15.73 13.99 4.48
N PHE A 203 15.22 15.02 3.79
CA PHE A 203 15.38 15.16 2.35
C PHE A 203 16.85 15.36 1.97
N ILE A 204 17.56 16.29 2.64
CA ILE A 204 18.98 16.55 2.43
C ILE A 204 19.81 15.31 2.75
N SER A 205 19.57 14.66 3.90
CA SER A 205 20.33 13.47 4.29
C SER A 205 20.16 12.32 3.31
N SER A 206 19.00 12.19 2.66
CA SER A 206 18.73 11.17 1.64
C SER A 206 19.57 11.34 0.36
N PHE A 207 20.11 12.52 0.08
CA PHE A 207 21.09 12.70 -1.02
C PHE A 207 22.45 12.06 -0.71
N PHE A 208 22.84 12.07 0.57
CA PHE A 208 24.15 11.58 1.00
C PHE A 208 24.10 10.14 1.54
N ILE A 209 22.96 9.73 2.11
CA ILE A 209 22.75 8.45 2.78
C ILE A 209 21.77 7.60 1.96
N THR A 210 22.28 6.94 0.92
CA THR A 210 21.47 6.13 -0.01
C THR A 210 20.86 4.88 0.64
N THR A 211 21.36 4.47 1.80
CA THR A 211 20.80 3.37 2.62
C THR A 211 19.54 3.79 3.39
N ASN A 212 19.20 5.08 3.42
CA ASN A 212 17.95 5.57 4.02
C ASN A 212 16.77 5.33 3.06
N THR A 213 16.37 4.06 2.91
CA THR A 213 15.24 3.63 2.08
C THR A 213 14.47 2.52 2.78
N TYR A 214 13.15 2.44 2.56
CA TYR A 214 12.27 1.52 3.29
C TYR A 214 11.49 0.61 2.33
N ASP A 215 12.21 -0.26 1.62
CA ASP A 215 11.63 -1.22 0.67
C ASP A 215 11.01 -2.41 1.42
N MET A 216 9.75 -2.21 1.81
CA MET A 216 8.98 -3.16 2.59
C MET A 216 8.72 -4.49 1.88
N LYS A 217 8.64 -4.51 0.55
CA LYS A 217 8.32 -5.75 -0.18
C LYS A 217 9.36 -6.83 0.09
N TYR A 218 10.62 -6.42 0.12
CA TYR A 218 11.79 -7.27 0.25
C TYR A 218 12.43 -7.21 1.66
N ALA A 219 11.66 -6.74 2.66
CA ALA A 219 12.12 -6.57 4.03
C ALA A 219 13.45 -5.79 4.18
N LYS A 220 13.67 -4.75 3.37
CA LYS A 220 14.85 -3.87 3.43
C LYS A 220 14.48 -2.55 4.10
N TYR A 221 14.81 -2.42 5.38
CA TYR A 221 14.34 -1.31 6.23
C TYR A 221 15.37 -0.20 6.47
N GLY A 222 16.49 -0.23 5.74
CA GLY A 222 17.54 0.79 5.82
C GLY A 222 18.26 0.79 7.18
N ILE A 223 18.58 1.98 7.67
CA ILE A 223 19.30 2.16 8.94
C ILE A 223 18.32 1.94 10.11
N PRO A 224 18.62 1.03 11.06
CA PRO A 224 17.77 0.75 12.21
C PRO A 224 17.29 2.01 12.93
N PHE A 225 15.97 2.12 13.11
CA PHE A 225 15.23 3.24 13.68
C PHE A 225 15.31 4.57 12.91
N VAL A 226 16.46 4.96 12.37
CA VAL A 226 16.65 6.21 11.61
C VAL A 226 15.73 6.25 10.39
N THR A 227 15.69 5.18 9.60
CA THR A 227 14.85 5.12 8.41
C THR A 227 13.37 5.04 8.78
N PHE A 228 13.02 4.36 9.87
CA PHE A 228 11.65 4.35 10.40
C PHE A 228 11.19 5.76 10.78
N PHE A 229 11.98 6.49 11.58
CA PHE A 229 11.63 7.87 11.98
C PHE A 229 11.64 8.83 10.79
N SER A 230 12.57 8.68 9.85
CA SER A 230 12.57 9.42 8.57
C SER A 230 11.25 9.24 7.84
N SER A 231 10.78 8.00 7.73
CA SER A 231 9.50 7.65 7.11
C SER A 231 8.32 8.32 7.84
N VAL A 232 8.29 8.26 9.18
CA VAL A 232 7.25 8.91 9.99
C VAL A 232 7.24 10.43 9.80
N ILE A 233 8.42 11.07 9.80
CA ILE A 233 8.55 12.53 9.59
C ILE A 233 7.95 12.93 8.23
N ILE A 234 8.31 12.23 7.16
CA ILE A 234 7.79 12.51 5.81
C ILE A 234 6.27 12.26 5.74
N ILE A 235 5.74 11.21 6.37
CA ILE A 235 4.28 10.97 6.45
C ILE A 235 3.57 12.14 7.15
N LEU A 236 4.10 12.62 8.26
CA LEU A 236 3.51 13.74 9.01
C LEU A 236 3.61 15.06 8.24
N PHE A 237 4.67 15.24 7.45
CA PHE A 237 4.79 16.35 6.51
C PHE A 237 3.76 16.27 5.37
N ILE A 238 3.53 15.09 4.80
CA ILE A 238 2.47 14.86 3.80
C ILE A 238 1.09 15.16 4.40
N LYS A 239 0.84 14.77 5.66
CA LYS A 239 -0.39 15.15 6.37
C LYS A 239 -0.53 16.67 6.49
N LEU A 240 0.55 17.37 6.85
CA LEU A 240 0.59 18.82 6.97
C LEU A 240 0.28 19.48 5.62
N ILE A 241 0.95 19.06 4.54
CA ILE A 241 0.70 19.57 3.18
C ILE A 241 -0.74 19.28 2.75
N SER A 242 -1.22 18.06 2.96
CA SER A 242 -2.59 17.66 2.57
C SER A 242 -3.64 18.54 3.25
N SER A 243 -3.42 18.90 4.52
CA SER A 243 -4.29 19.82 5.27
C SER A 243 -4.23 21.27 4.75
N LYS A 244 -3.15 21.67 4.09
CA LYS A 244 -3.05 22.97 3.40
C LYS A 244 -3.70 22.92 2.02
N ILE A 245 -3.48 21.85 1.25
CA ILE A 245 -4.08 21.62 -0.07
C ILE A 245 -5.60 21.59 0.02
N GLU A 246 -6.16 20.98 1.07
CA GLU A 246 -7.62 20.91 1.33
C GLU A 246 -8.31 22.29 1.30
N LYS A 247 -7.59 23.38 1.58
CA LYS A 247 -8.13 24.75 1.51
C LYS A 247 -8.33 25.27 0.08
N TYR A 248 -7.70 24.64 -0.91
CA TYR A 248 -7.69 25.08 -2.31
C TYR A 248 -8.40 24.07 -3.18
N LYS A 249 -9.71 24.25 -3.37
CA LYS A 249 -10.60 23.27 -3.99
C LYS A 249 -10.14 22.78 -5.38
N TYR A 250 -9.60 23.68 -6.21
CA TYR A 250 -9.08 23.33 -7.54
C TYR A 250 -7.92 22.34 -7.50
N ILE A 251 -7.08 22.42 -6.45
CA ILE A 251 -5.95 21.52 -6.23
C ILE A 251 -6.41 20.28 -5.46
N SER A 252 -7.25 20.43 -4.43
CA SER A 252 -7.69 19.31 -3.59
C SER A 252 -8.55 18.28 -4.34
N THR A 253 -9.37 18.73 -5.29
CA THR A 253 -10.30 17.88 -6.05
C THR A 253 -9.60 16.75 -6.80
N PRO A 254 -8.58 16.99 -7.67
CA PRO A 254 -7.90 15.92 -8.38
C PRO A 254 -7.18 14.94 -7.44
N PHE A 255 -6.48 15.43 -6.41
CA PHE A 255 -5.83 14.54 -5.43
C PHE A 255 -6.84 13.67 -4.68
N THR A 256 -7.98 14.23 -4.31
CA THR A 256 -9.08 13.49 -3.66
C THR A 256 -9.67 12.43 -4.58
N ALA A 257 -9.88 12.76 -5.86
CA ALA A 257 -10.41 11.82 -6.84
C ALA A 257 -9.44 10.64 -7.07
N ILE A 258 -8.16 10.94 -7.29
CA ILE A 258 -7.10 9.93 -7.44
C ILE A 258 -6.95 9.10 -6.16
N GLY A 259 -7.05 9.73 -4.98
CA GLY A 259 -6.98 9.05 -3.69
C GLY A 259 -8.13 8.07 -3.44
N LYS A 260 -9.34 8.36 -3.93
CA LYS A 260 -10.47 7.42 -3.90
C LYS A 260 -10.26 6.22 -4.83
N ALA A 261 -9.53 6.43 -5.93
CA ALA A 261 -9.17 5.39 -6.89
C ALA A 261 -7.88 4.61 -6.52
N SER A 262 -7.29 4.86 -5.34
CA SER A 262 -5.93 4.40 -5.02
C SER A 262 -5.72 2.89 -5.17
N MET A 263 -6.69 2.07 -4.73
CA MET A 263 -6.62 0.62 -4.87
C MET A 263 -6.64 0.16 -6.34
N THR A 264 -7.49 0.76 -7.17
CA THR A 264 -7.55 0.43 -8.60
C THR A 264 -6.25 0.81 -9.31
N ILE A 265 -5.71 2.00 -9.02
CA ILE A 265 -4.41 2.44 -9.56
C ILE A 265 -3.29 1.52 -9.11
N MET A 266 -3.30 1.09 -7.84
CA MET A 266 -2.31 0.16 -7.32
C MET A 266 -2.28 -1.15 -8.12
N TYR A 267 -3.44 -1.72 -8.47
CA TYR A 267 -3.48 -2.95 -9.26
C TYR A 267 -3.12 -2.76 -10.75
N LEU A 268 -3.46 -1.62 -11.35
CA LEU A 268 -3.40 -1.44 -12.80
C LEU A 268 -2.16 -0.69 -13.33
N HIS A 269 -1.49 0.11 -12.49
CA HIS A 269 -0.43 0.99 -13.00
C HIS A 269 0.77 0.25 -13.61
N ILE A 270 1.22 -0.89 -13.05
CA ILE A 270 2.30 -1.68 -13.65
C ILE A 270 1.87 -2.33 -14.98
N PRO A 271 0.74 -3.07 -15.06
CA PRO A 271 0.23 -3.58 -16.33
C PRO A 271 0.14 -2.51 -17.42
N ILE A 272 -0.47 -1.36 -17.11
CA ILE A 272 -0.64 -0.27 -18.06
C ILE A 272 0.71 0.32 -18.46
N LYS A 273 1.60 0.56 -17.50
CA LYS A 273 2.98 1.02 -17.77
C LYS A 273 3.69 0.08 -18.74
N LEU A 274 3.61 -1.23 -18.53
CA LEU A 274 4.27 -2.22 -19.40
C LEU A 274 3.69 -2.19 -20.82
N LEU A 275 2.36 -2.09 -20.96
CA LEU A 275 1.71 -1.98 -22.26
C LEU A 275 2.08 -0.69 -23.00
N ILE A 276 2.09 0.46 -22.32
CA ILE A 276 2.51 1.74 -22.92
C ILE A 276 3.97 1.65 -23.37
N ASN A 277 4.85 1.12 -22.52
CA ASN A 277 6.26 1.00 -22.84
C ASN A 277 6.54 0.06 -24.03
N TYR A 278 5.71 -0.96 -24.20
CA TYR A 278 5.86 -1.92 -25.29
C TYR A 278 5.27 -1.41 -26.62
N TYR A 279 4.09 -0.80 -26.60
CA TYR A 279 3.35 -0.45 -27.82
C TYR A 279 3.42 1.02 -28.23
N LEU A 280 3.70 1.95 -27.31
CA LEU A 280 3.56 3.38 -27.55
C LEU A 280 4.87 4.16 -27.42
N THR A 281 5.50 4.15 -26.24
CA THR A 281 6.70 4.97 -25.97
C THR A 281 7.42 4.55 -24.70
N THR A 282 8.73 4.77 -24.65
CA THR A 282 9.55 4.59 -23.45
C THR A 282 9.72 5.89 -22.63
N ASP A 283 9.09 7.00 -23.06
CA ASP A 283 9.14 8.26 -22.33
C ASP A 283 8.50 8.13 -20.93
N LYS A 284 9.31 8.42 -19.90
CA LYS A 284 8.91 8.19 -18.51
C LYS A 284 7.76 9.08 -18.08
N THR A 285 7.72 10.33 -18.55
CA THR A 285 6.71 11.31 -18.15
C THR A 285 5.36 10.96 -18.76
N PHE A 286 5.33 10.65 -20.06
CA PHE A 286 4.14 10.19 -20.75
C PHE A 286 3.59 8.90 -20.13
N THR A 287 4.46 7.91 -19.89
CA THR A 287 4.06 6.65 -19.27
C THR A 287 3.54 6.85 -17.84
N PHE A 288 4.18 7.69 -17.04
CA PHE A 288 3.74 8.02 -15.68
C PHE A 288 2.33 8.62 -15.66
N ILE A 289 2.09 9.65 -16.48
CA ILE A 289 0.81 10.34 -16.55
C ILE A 289 -0.27 9.40 -17.07
N SER A 290 0.01 8.69 -18.17
CA SER A 290 -0.93 7.77 -18.80
C SER A 290 -1.29 6.59 -17.89
N ALA A 291 -0.33 6.03 -17.16
CA ALA A 291 -0.59 4.95 -16.20
C ALA A 291 -1.59 5.38 -15.11
N ILE A 292 -1.50 6.61 -14.61
CA ILE A 292 -2.46 7.15 -13.64
C ILE A 292 -3.82 7.39 -14.29
N LEU A 293 -3.87 8.10 -15.42
CA LEU A 293 -5.12 8.51 -16.05
C LEU A 293 -5.93 7.32 -16.58
N ILE A 294 -5.27 6.33 -17.19
CA ILE A 294 -5.93 5.12 -17.70
C ILE A 294 -6.43 4.28 -16.51
N SER A 295 -5.62 4.09 -15.47
CA SER A 295 -6.05 3.38 -14.25
C SER A 295 -7.25 4.06 -13.57
N PHE A 296 -7.24 5.40 -13.51
CA PHE A 296 -8.33 6.19 -12.98
C PHE A 296 -9.60 6.06 -13.83
N SER A 297 -9.47 6.03 -15.16
CA SER A 297 -10.58 5.80 -16.08
C SER A 297 -11.22 4.43 -15.88
N PHE A 298 -10.41 3.37 -15.67
CA PHE A 298 -10.92 2.05 -15.28
C PHE A 298 -11.65 2.08 -13.93
N HIS A 299 -11.16 2.84 -12.95
CA HIS A 299 -11.86 3.01 -11.68
C HIS A 299 -13.27 3.60 -11.88
N LEU A 300 -13.38 4.66 -12.69
CA LEU A 300 -14.68 5.26 -13.04
C LEU A 300 -15.59 4.27 -13.76
N LEU A 301 -15.04 3.44 -14.66
CA LEU A 301 -15.78 2.39 -15.35
C LEU A 301 -16.28 1.32 -14.36
N PHE A 302 -15.44 0.88 -13.43
CA PHE A 302 -15.81 -0.15 -12.45
C PHE A 302 -16.92 0.31 -11.51
N LEU A 303 -17.02 1.61 -11.22
CA LEU A 303 -18.11 2.18 -10.43
C LEU A 303 -19.47 2.14 -11.15
N LYS A 304 -19.50 2.10 -12.50
CA LYS A 304 -20.75 2.09 -13.27
C LYS A 304 -21.51 0.77 -13.16
N PHE A 305 -20.81 -0.36 -13.03
CA PHE A 305 -21.43 -1.68 -13.00
C PHE A 305 -21.35 -2.31 -11.61
N ARG A 306 -22.47 -2.88 -11.15
CA ARG A 306 -22.56 -3.51 -9.81
C ARG A 306 -21.57 -4.66 -9.64
N ILE A 307 -21.39 -5.48 -10.68
CA ILE A 307 -20.49 -6.64 -10.65
C ILE A 307 -19.04 -6.20 -10.50
N SER A 308 -18.56 -5.25 -11.31
CA SER A 308 -17.19 -4.73 -11.17
C SER A 308 -17.00 -3.97 -9.86
N SER A 309 -18.00 -3.22 -9.39
CA SER A 309 -17.94 -2.56 -8.09
C SER A 309 -17.80 -3.56 -6.94
N ALA A 310 -18.55 -4.66 -6.97
CA ALA A 310 -18.45 -5.72 -5.97
C ALA A 310 -17.09 -6.44 -6.03
N LEU A 311 -16.70 -6.93 -7.20
CA LEU A 311 -15.55 -7.82 -7.36
C LEU A 311 -14.22 -7.07 -7.37
N LEU A 312 -14.11 -5.96 -8.12
CA LEU A 312 -12.85 -5.24 -8.34
C LEU A 312 -12.65 -4.08 -7.37
N LEU A 313 -13.71 -3.48 -6.84
CA LEU A 313 -13.62 -2.39 -5.86
C LEU A 313 -13.92 -2.85 -4.43
N GLY A 314 -14.36 -4.09 -4.24
CA GLY A 314 -14.64 -4.65 -2.91
C GLY A 314 -15.83 -3.97 -2.23
N SER A 315 -16.82 -3.51 -3.02
CA SER A 315 -18.04 -2.89 -2.50
C SER A 315 -18.92 -3.93 -1.82
N LYS A 316 -18.92 -3.93 -0.47
CA LYS A 316 -19.76 -4.84 0.33
C LYS A 316 -21.25 -4.70 0.02
N LYS A 317 -21.72 -3.48 -0.24
CA LYS A 317 -23.12 -3.20 -0.59
C LYS A 317 -23.49 -3.94 -1.89
N ASP A 318 -22.67 -3.79 -2.92
CA ASP A 318 -22.95 -4.40 -4.22
C ASP A 318 -22.75 -5.92 -4.18
N TYR A 319 -21.76 -6.41 -3.44
CA TYR A 319 -21.54 -7.84 -3.20
C TYR A 319 -22.75 -8.52 -2.56
N ILE A 320 -23.31 -7.92 -1.50
CA ILE A 320 -24.52 -8.45 -0.84
C ILE A 320 -25.72 -8.44 -1.81
N ASN A 321 -25.87 -7.39 -2.61
CA ASN A 321 -26.96 -7.31 -3.58
C ASN A 321 -26.87 -8.41 -4.66
N ILE A 322 -25.66 -8.75 -5.12
CA ILE A 322 -25.44 -9.83 -6.10
C ILE A 322 -25.80 -11.19 -5.50
N ILE A 323 -25.47 -11.44 -4.24
CA ILE A 323 -25.77 -12.74 -3.59
C ILE A 323 -27.25 -12.88 -3.27
N ARG A 324 -27.93 -11.80 -2.87
CA ARG A 324 -29.37 -11.82 -2.52
C ARG A 324 -30.32 -11.84 -3.71
N THR A 325 -29.83 -11.59 -4.91
CA THR A 325 -30.61 -11.63 -6.16
C THR A 325 -30.58 -13.01 -6.84
N LYS A 326 -29.91 -13.98 -6.20
CA LYS A 326 -30.01 -15.41 -6.47
C LYS A 326 -30.80 -16.05 -5.34
#